data_AF-A0A0F3NP19-F1
#
_entry.id   AF-A0A0F3NP19-F1
#
_cell.length_a   1.000
_cell.length_b   1.000
_cell.length_c   1.000
_cell.angle_alpha   90.00
_cell.angle_beta   90.00
_cell.angle_gamma   90.00
#
_symmetry.space_group_name_H-M   'P 1'
#
loop_
_entity.id
_entity.type
_entity.pdbx_description
1 polymer ?
#
loop_
_entity_poly.entity_id
_entity_poly.type
_entity_poly.pdbx_seq_one_letter_code
_entity_poly.pdbx_strand_id
1 'polypeptide(L)'
;MQEFFGKLSAAEVIGDLYGRHVRVIVAVCSIIVSATTIAMQIKVFSTMFNHFLGIDSVYATIISSMVVIIYSAFGGIKAVVFTDIFQSLAFGAFIPTLAILIWGILGSWESIANTLTTNPIFDPKILLDYHNINTLQYYGVFFYCIMPCFNPAYFIGFNSS
;
A
#
# COMPACT_ATOMS: atom_id res chain seq x y z
N MET A 1 1.59 6.58 31.24
CA MET A 1 1.22 5.23 30.74
C MET A 1 -0.27 4.90 30.92
N GLN A 2 -1.17 5.90 30.96
CA GLN A 2 -2.63 5.71 30.98
C GLN A 2 -3.37 6.67 30.03
N GLU A 3 -2.73 7.74 29.53
CA GLU A 3 -3.38 8.77 28.71
C GLU A 3 -3.73 8.35 27.27
N PHE A 4 -3.22 7.21 26.78
CA PHE A 4 -3.54 6.69 25.44
C PHE A 4 -4.57 5.54 25.45
N PHE A 5 -4.86 4.98 26.63
CA PHE A 5 -5.82 3.87 26.78
C PHE A 5 -7.24 4.40 26.92
N GLY A 6 -7.87 4.72 25.80
CA GLY A 6 -9.27 5.14 25.76
C GLY A 6 -9.67 6.01 24.57
N LYS A 7 -8.70 6.42 23.75
CA LYS A 7 -8.95 7.28 22.58
C LYS A 7 -9.21 6.44 21.34
N LEU A 8 -10.38 6.64 20.74
CA LEU A 8 -10.88 5.83 19.63
C LEU A 8 -10.26 6.21 18.27
N SER A 9 -9.53 7.33 18.19
CA SER A 9 -8.96 7.84 16.95
C SER A 9 -7.62 8.56 17.17
N ALA A 10 -6.75 8.44 16.18
CA ALA A 10 -5.46 9.11 16.12
C ALA A 10 -5.50 10.63 16.19
N ALA A 11 -6.53 11.22 15.56
CA ALA A 11 -6.73 12.64 15.59
C ALA A 11 -6.98 13.12 17.03
N GLU A 12 -7.58 12.27 17.88
CA GLU A 12 -7.84 12.55 19.28
C GLU A 12 -6.60 12.40 20.17
N VAL A 13 -5.67 11.52 19.80
CA VAL A 13 -4.33 11.39 20.40
C VAL A 13 -3.49 12.64 20.10
N ILE A 14 -3.41 13.03 18.83
CA ILE A 14 -2.65 14.23 18.41
C ILE A 14 -3.32 15.51 18.92
N GLY A 15 -4.65 15.52 18.99
CA GLY A 15 -5.44 16.61 19.52
C GLY A 15 -5.22 16.91 21.00
N ASP A 16 -4.92 15.89 21.80
CA ASP A 16 -4.61 16.08 23.22
C ASP A 16 -3.20 16.60 23.46
N LEU A 17 -2.26 16.21 22.59
CA LEU A 17 -0.86 16.66 22.69
C LEU A 17 -0.66 18.10 22.16
N TYR A 18 -1.34 18.47 21.07
CA TYR A 18 -1.10 19.72 20.35
C TYR A 18 -2.30 20.68 20.33
N GLY A 19 -3.42 20.27 20.95
CA GLY A 19 -4.61 21.10 21.09
C GLY A 19 -5.70 20.86 20.03
N ARG A 20 -6.89 21.40 20.32
CA ARG A 20 -8.12 21.16 19.57
C ARG A 20 -8.09 21.63 18.12
N HIS A 21 -7.31 22.67 17.79
CA HIS A 21 -7.15 23.14 16.41
C HIS A 21 -6.43 22.10 15.54
N VAL A 22 -5.36 21.50 16.07
CA VAL A 22 -4.58 20.46 15.37
C VAL A 22 -5.40 19.19 15.19
N ARG A 23 -6.23 18.82 16.17
CA ARG A 23 -7.19 17.70 16.05
C ARG A 23 -8.05 17.80 14.80
N VAL A 24 -8.64 18.97 14.57
CA VAL A 24 -9.55 19.20 13.44
C VAL A 24 -8.80 19.12 12.12
N ILE A 25 -7.63 19.74 12.03
CA ILE A 25 -6.79 19.71 10.81
C ILE A 25 -6.42 18.26 10.48
N VAL A 26 -5.94 17.50 11.46
CA VAL A 26 -5.56 16.09 11.27
C VAL A 26 -6.76 15.23 10.89
N ALA A 27 -7.93 15.45 11.50
CA ALA A 27 -9.14 14.73 11.14
C ALA A 27 -9.53 15.00 9.67
N VAL A 28 -9.52 16.25 9.22
CA VAL A 28 -9.84 16.62 7.83
C VAL A 28 -8.83 16.01 6.86
N CYS A 29 -7.53 16.14 7.13
CA CYS A 29 -6.48 15.52 6.31
C CYS A 29 -6.66 14.00 6.22
N SER A 30 -6.98 13.32 7.33
CA SER A 30 -7.18 11.87 7.35
C SER A 30 -8.36 11.42 6.49
N ILE A 31 -9.44 12.20 6.43
CA ILE A 31 -10.61 11.93 5.58
C ILE A 31 -10.25 12.11 4.10
N ILE A 32 -9.49 13.13 3.75
CA ILE A 32 -9.05 13.36 2.37
C ILE A 32 -8.17 12.21 1.89
N VAL A 33 -7.22 11.79 2.73
CA VAL A 33 -6.34 10.65 2.41
C VAL A 33 -7.15 9.37 2.24
N SER A 34 -8.08 9.06 3.15
CA SER A 34 -8.88 7.83 3.06
C SER A 34 -9.83 7.82 1.85
N ALA A 35 -10.44 8.96 1.51
CA ALA A 35 -11.26 9.07 0.30
C ALA A 35 -10.42 8.85 -0.97
N THR A 36 -9.21 9.42 -1.00
CA THR A 36 -8.29 9.28 -2.13
C THR A 36 -7.82 7.84 -2.29
N THR A 37 -7.50 7.13 -1.21
CA THR A 37 -7.07 5.73 -1.28
C THR A 37 -8.19 4.81 -1.77
N ILE A 38 -9.43 5.01 -1.33
CA ILE A 38 -10.59 4.25 -1.83
C ILE A 38 -10.80 4.49 -3.34
N ALA A 39 -10.71 5.75 -3.80
CA ALA A 39 -10.84 6.08 -5.21
C ALA A 39 -9.75 5.40 -6.06
N MET A 40 -8.51 5.38 -5.56
CA MET A 40 -7.41 4.67 -6.22
C MET A 40 -7.65 3.16 -6.26
N GLN A 41 -8.13 2.55 -5.18
CA GLN A 41 -8.46 1.11 -5.16
C GLN A 41 -9.48 0.74 -6.23
N ILE A 42 -10.57 1.49 -6.34
CA ILE A 42 -11.60 1.25 -7.36
C ILE A 42 -11.00 1.32 -8.77
N LYS A 43 -10.15 2.31 -9.05
CA LYS A 43 -9.49 2.46 -10.35
C LYS A 43 -8.55 1.29 -10.68
N VAL A 44 -7.78 0.82 -9.70
CA VAL A 44 -6.88 -0.34 -9.85
C VAL A 44 -7.67 -1.60 -10.15
N PHE A 45 -8.70 -1.90 -9.35
CA PHE A 45 -9.55 -3.08 -9.57
C PHE A 45 -10.30 -3.03 -10.89
N SER A 46 -10.82 -1.86 -11.28
CA SER A 46 -11.48 -1.67 -12.59
C SER A 46 -10.53 -1.98 -13.75
N THR A 47 -9.29 -1.48 -13.68
CA THR A 47 -8.28 -1.73 -14.71
C THR A 47 -7.90 -3.21 -14.76
N MET A 48 -7.76 -3.87 -13.61
CA MET A 48 -7.50 -5.31 -13.55
C MET A 48 -8.64 -6.13 -14.15
N PHE A 49 -9.89 -5.84 -13.82
CA PHE A 49 -11.02 -6.56 -14.40
C PHE A 49 -11.16 -6.32 -15.90
N ASN A 50 -10.93 -5.10 -16.37
CA ASN A 50 -10.90 -4.82 -17.80
C ASN A 50 -9.81 -5.64 -18.52
N HIS A 51 -8.61 -5.73 -17.92
CA HIS A 51 -7.48 -6.45 -18.52
C HIS A 51 -7.64 -7.98 -18.49
N PHE A 52 -8.03 -8.55 -17.34
CA PHE A 52 -8.10 -10.01 -17.16
C PHE A 52 -9.40 -10.63 -17.68
N LEU A 53 -10.54 -9.92 -17.58
CA LEU A 53 -11.84 -10.43 -17.98
C LEU A 53 -12.31 -9.85 -19.32
N GLY A 54 -11.59 -8.89 -19.91
CA GLY A 54 -11.95 -8.25 -21.18
C GLY A 54 -13.26 -7.45 -21.14
N ILE A 55 -13.76 -7.14 -19.94
CA ILE A 55 -15.03 -6.43 -19.73
C ILE A 55 -14.82 -4.94 -19.95
N ASP A 56 -15.76 -4.26 -20.63
CA ASP A 56 -15.70 -2.82 -20.86
C ASP A 56 -15.49 -2.01 -19.56
N SER A 57 -14.73 -0.91 -19.67
CA SER A 57 -14.25 -0.11 -18.53
C SER A 57 -15.38 0.42 -17.65
N VAL A 58 -16.54 0.72 -18.22
CA VAL A 58 -17.70 1.22 -17.45
C VAL A 58 -18.22 0.12 -16.53
N TYR A 59 -18.41 -1.08 -17.05
CA TYR A 59 -18.89 -2.23 -16.27
C TYR A 59 -17.86 -2.70 -15.24
N ALA A 60 -16.58 -2.69 -15.58
CA ALA A 60 -15.50 -3.00 -14.64
C ALA A 60 -15.45 -2.03 -13.44
N THR A 61 -15.74 -0.74 -13.68
CA THR A 61 -15.81 0.28 -12.62
C THR A 61 -17.01 0.09 -11.71
N ILE A 62 -18.17 -0.30 -12.27
CA ILE A 62 -19.37 -0.58 -11.48
C ILE A 62 -19.14 -1.80 -10.57
N ILE A 63 -18.59 -2.89 -11.12
CA ILE A 63 -18.32 -4.12 -10.36
C ILE A 63 -17.31 -3.86 -9.24
N SER A 64 -16.20 -3.18 -9.53
CA SER A 64 -15.19 -2.85 -8.52
C SER A 64 -15.75 -1.95 -7.41
N SER A 65 -16.54 -0.93 -7.76
CA SER A 65 -17.21 -0.07 -6.78
C SER A 65 -18.16 -0.87 -5.89
N MET A 66 -18.95 -1.80 -6.46
CA MET A 66 -19.87 -2.67 -5.72
C MET A 66 -19.13 -3.53 -4.69
N VAL A 67 -18.00 -4.13 -5.08
CA VAL A 67 -17.16 -4.97 -4.19
C VAL A 67 -16.62 -4.14 -3.03
N VAL A 68 -16.07 -2.95 -3.32
CA VAL A 68 -15.52 -2.05 -2.29
C VAL A 68 -16.61 -1.59 -1.32
N ILE A 69 -17.81 -1.26 -1.81
CA ILE A 69 -18.95 -0.85 -0.97
C ILE A 69 -19.39 -1.99 -0.06
N ILE A 70 -19.56 -3.20 -0.60
CA ILE A 70 -19.94 -4.38 0.17
C ILE A 70 -18.89 -4.64 1.26
N TYR A 71 -17.61 -4.71 0.90
CA TYR A 71 -16.54 -4.92 1.86
C TYR A 71 -16.51 -3.83 2.95
N SER A 72 -16.69 -2.56 2.57
CA SER A 72 -16.72 -1.44 3.52
C SER A 72 -17.91 -1.52 4.48
N ALA A 73 -19.07 -2.00 4.02
CA ALA A 73 -20.26 -2.15 4.85
C ALA A 73 -20.10 -3.24 5.93
N PHE A 74 -19.34 -4.29 5.65
CA PHE A 74 -19.04 -5.37 6.61
C PHE A 74 -17.74 -5.14 7.41
N GLY A 75 -17.02 -4.06 7.13
CA GLY A 75 -15.57 -3.91 7.37
C GLY A 75 -15.11 -3.41 8.75
N GLY A 76 -15.77 -3.78 9.84
CA GLY A 76 -15.29 -3.42 11.19
C GLY A 76 -13.83 -3.85 11.45
N ILE A 77 -13.24 -3.41 12.58
CA ILE A 77 -11.81 -3.65 12.91
C ILE A 77 -11.41 -5.15 12.82
N LYS A 78 -12.33 -6.07 13.10
CA LYS A 78 -12.10 -7.53 12.98
C LYS A 78 -11.87 -7.99 11.54
N ALA A 79 -12.54 -7.38 10.56
CA ALA A 79 -12.36 -7.71 9.16
C ALA A 79 -10.97 -7.29 8.67
N VAL A 80 -10.47 -6.15 9.14
CA VAL A 80 -9.11 -5.65 8.82
C VAL A 80 -8.05 -6.62 9.32
N VAL A 81 -8.14 -7.07 10.58
CA VAL A 81 -7.20 -8.03 11.14
C VAL A 81 -7.27 -9.37 10.40
N PHE A 82 -8.48 -9.83 10.04
CA PHE A 82 -8.63 -11.05 9.25
C PHE A 82 -7.92 -10.92 7.91
N THR A 83 -8.18 -9.85 7.14
CA THR A 83 -7.51 -9.63 5.85
C THR A 83 -6.00 -9.50 5.97
N ASP A 84 -5.49 -8.91 7.05
CA ASP A 84 -4.05 -8.78 7.31
C ASP A 84 -3.38 -10.14 7.51
N ILE A 85 -4.02 -11.07 8.23
CA ILE A 85 -3.52 -12.45 8.40
C ILE A 85 -3.44 -13.16 7.05
N PHE A 86 -4.49 -13.08 6.22
CA PHE A 86 -4.47 -13.70 4.88
C PHE A 86 -3.40 -13.09 3.99
N GLN A 87 -3.24 -11.77 4.02
CA GLN A 87 -2.23 -11.07 3.23
C GLN A 87 -0.81 -11.45 3.67
N SER A 88 -0.57 -11.55 4.98
CA SER A 88 0.71 -11.99 5.55
C SER A 88 1.05 -13.43 5.16
N LEU A 89 0.08 -14.34 5.23
CA LEU A 89 0.25 -15.72 4.76
C LEU A 89 0.48 -15.80 3.25
N ALA A 90 -0.28 -15.03 2.47
CA ALA A 90 -0.15 -14.99 1.02
C ALA A 90 1.23 -14.49 0.59
N PHE A 91 1.69 -13.34 1.10
CA PHE A 91 3.04 -12.85 0.80
C PHE A 91 4.13 -13.74 1.40
N GLY A 92 3.91 -14.29 2.59
CA GLY A 92 4.82 -15.23 3.24
C GLY A 92 5.04 -16.51 2.44
N ALA A 93 4.05 -16.97 1.67
CA ALA A 93 4.20 -18.12 0.77
C ALA A 93 4.68 -17.70 -0.64
N PHE A 94 4.15 -16.61 -1.19
CA PHE A 94 4.39 -16.20 -2.57
C PHE A 94 5.81 -15.68 -2.79
N ILE A 95 6.35 -14.85 -1.88
CA ILE A 95 7.70 -14.31 -1.96
C ILE A 95 8.77 -15.41 -2.02
N PRO A 96 8.84 -16.38 -1.07
CA PRO A 96 9.84 -17.44 -1.15
C PRO A 96 9.63 -18.37 -2.35
N THR A 97 8.38 -18.61 -2.75
CA THR A 97 8.10 -19.40 -3.97
C THR A 97 8.67 -18.72 -5.21
N LEU A 98 8.46 -17.41 -5.38
CA LEU A 98 9.07 -16.65 -6.46
C LEU A 98 10.59 -16.64 -6.36
N ALA A 99 11.16 -16.49 -5.17
CA ALA A 99 12.60 -16.50 -4.97
C ALA A 99 13.23 -17.85 -5.42
N ILE A 100 12.61 -18.97 -5.06
CA ILE A 100 13.05 -20.31 -5.48
C ILE A 100 12.86 -20.50 -7.00
N LEU A 101 11.77 -20.00 -7.57
CA LEU A 101 11.52 -20.07 -9.02
C LEU A 101 12.56 -19.28 -9.81
N ILE A 102 12.88 -18.06 -9.39
CA ILE A 102 13.91 -17.22 -10.01
C ILE A 102 15.28 -17.92 -9.90
N TRP A 103 15.59 -18.47 -8.73
CA TRP A 103 16.82 -19.23 -8.52
C TRP A 103 16.89 -20.47 -9.43
N GLY A 104 15.77 -21.18 -9.61
CA GLY A 104 15.67 -22.36 -10.47
C GLY A 104 15.82 -22.06 -11.96
N ILE A 105 15.37 -20.88 -12.42
CA ILE A 105 15.51 -20.44 -13.83
C ILE A 105 16.92 -19.93 -14.11
N LEU A 106 17.54 -19.19 -13.19
CA LEU A 106 18.81 -18.52 -13.42
C LEU A 106 20.02 -19.38 -13.04
N GLY A 107 19.88 -20.30 -12.07
CA GLY A 107 20.82 -21.38 -11.74
C GLY A 107 22.22 -20.99 -11.25
N SER A 108 22.69 -19.79 -11.58
CA SER A 108 24.01 -19.25 -11.26
C SER A 108 23.93 -17.75 -11.01
N TRP A 109 24.72 -17.28 -10.06
CA TRP A 109 24.85 -15.85 -9.73
C TRP A 109 25.30 -15.00 -10.94
N GLU A 110 26.07 -15.57 -11.86
CA GLU A 110 26.54 -14.88 -13.07
C GLU A 110 25.40 -14.54 -14.05
N SER A 111 24.40 -15.41 -14.19
CA SER A 111 23.24 -15.14 -15.06
C SER A 111 22.36 -14.03 -14.49
N ILE A 112 22.23 -13.98 -13.16
CA ILE A 112 21.53 -12.89 -12.45
C ILE A 112 22.32 -11.59 -12.65
N ALA A 113 23.63 -11.61 -12.44
CA ALA A 113 24.49 -10.45 -12.60
C ALA A 113 24.46 -9.93 -14.05
N ASN A 114 24.57 -10.80 -15.06
CA ASN A 114 24.46 -10.40 -16.47
C ASN A 114 23.07 -9.85 -16.82
N THR A 115 21.98 -10.42 -16.28
CA THR A 115 20.64 -9.91 -16.53
C THR A 115 20.43 -8.53 -15.90
N LEU A 116 21.02 -8.29 -14.72
CA LEU A 116 20.96 -6.99 -14.03
C LEU A 116 21.83 -5.93 -14.70
N THR A 117 22.98 -6.30 -15.28
CA THR A 117 23.88 -5.33 -15.95
C THR A 117 23.57 -5.11 -17.42
N THR A 118 22.90 -6.05 -18.08
CA THR A 118 22.56 -5.97 -19.52
C THR A 118 21.18 -5.32 -19.75
N ASN A 119 20.29 -5.32 -18.75
CA ASN A 119 18.97 -4.71 -18.91
C ASN A 119 19.03 -3.18 -18.78
N PRO A 120 18.55 -2.44 -19.79
CA PRO A 120 18.55 -0.97 -19.77
C PRO A 120 17.64 -0.37 -18.68
N ILE A 121 16.75 -1.18 -18.08
CA ILE A 121 15.87 -0.77 -16.96
C ILE A 121 16.64 -0.67 -15.64
N PHE A 122 17.73 -1.45 -15.48
CA PHE A 122 18.54 -1.50 -14.26
C PHE A 122 19.87 -0.75 -14.41
N ASP A 123 20.02 0.02 -15.48
CA ASP A 123 21.23 0.78 -15.76
C ASP A 123 21.45 1.84 -14.67
N PRO A 124 22.52 1.73 -13.86
CA PRO A 124 22.71 2.61 -12.71
C PRO A 124 22.91 4.08 -13.12
N LYS A 125 23.33 4.35 -14.36
CA LYS A 125 23.45 5.70 -14.91
C LYS A 125 22.09 6.38 -15.11
N ILE A 126 21.06 5.63 -15.55
CA ILE A 126 19.71 6.15 -15.76
C ILE A 126 19.01 6.36 -14.42
N LEU A 127 19.26 5.47 -13.46
CA LEU A 127 18.71 5.54 -12.10
C LEU A 127 19.29 6.72 -11.30
N LEU A 128 20.56 7.10 -11.52
CA LEU A 128 21.19 8.25 -10.84
C LEU A 128 21.08 9.58 -11.61
N ASP A 129 20.52 9.58 -12.81
CA ASP A 129 20.33 10.80 -13.59
C ASP A 129 19.12 11.60 -13.07
N TYR A 130 19.41 12.60 -12.24
CA TYR A 130 18.40 13.50 -11.67
C TYR A 130 17.72 14.40 -12.72
N HIS A 131 18.31 14.56 -13.91
CA HIS A 131 17.78 15.45 -14.94
C HIS A 131 16.62 14.84 -15.72
N ASN A 132 16.42 13.52 -15.59
CA ASN A 132 15.35 12.81 -16.28
C ASN A 132 14.06 12.78 -15.43
N ILE A 133 12.97 13.32 -15.97
CA ILE A 133 11.66 13.37 -15.30
C ILE A 133 11.13 11.98 -14.92
N ASN A 134 11.50 10.94 -15.68
CA ASN A 134 11.09 9.56 -15.40
C ASN A 134 11.84 8.98 -14.20
N THR A 135 13.10 9.36 -13.99
CA THR A 135 13.91 8.93 -12.84
C THR A 135 13.35 9.52 -11.54
N LEU A 136 12.89 10.78 -11.59
CA LEU A 136 12.18 11.41 -10.47
C LEU A 136 10.87 10.68 -10.11
N GLN A 137 10.15 10.14 -11.10
CA GLN A 137 8.94 9.33 -10.84
C GLN A 137 9.27 8.02 -10.12
N TYR A 138 10.34 7.31 -10.52
CA TYR A 138 10.77 6.09 -9.83
C TYR A 138 11.17 6.36 -8.38
N TYR A 139 11.90 7.46 -8.13
CA TYR A 139 12.19 7.89 -6.77
C TYR A 139 10.92 8.28 -5.99
N GLY A 140 9.96 8.95 -6.64
CA GLY A 140 8.66 9.25 -6.04
C GLY A 140 7.92 7.99 -5.57
N VAL A 141 7.91 6.93 -6.39
CA VAL A 141 7.32 5.64 -6.03
C VAL A 141 8.12 4.97 -4.90
N PHE A 142 9.45 5.02 -4.95
CA PHE A 142 10.32 4.48 -3.89
C PHE A 142 10.05 5.13 -2.53
N PHE A 143 9.97 6.47 -2.48
CA PHE A 143 9.63 7.20 -1.25
C PHE A 143 8.19 6.95 -0.81
N TYR A 144 7.24 6.83 -1.74
CA TYR A 144 5.86 6.47 -1.44
C TYR A 144 5.73 5.07 -0.84
N CYS A 145 6.50 4.08 -1.33
CA CYS A 145 6.54 2.72 -0.79
C CYS A 145 7.24 2.63 0.57
N ILE A 146 8.25 3.49 0.82
CA ILE A 146 8.99 3.51 2.08
C ILE A 146 8.29 4.30 3.16
N MET A 147 7.46 5.30 2.82
CA MET A 147 6.62 5.94 3.81
C MET A 147 5.75 4.87 4.45
N PRO A 148 5.99 4.51 5.73
CA PRO A 148 5.02 3.68 6.43
C PRO A 148 3.76 4.51 6.40
N CYS A 149 2.72 4.00 5.73
CA CYS A 149 1.41 4.61 5.80
C CYS A 149 1.16 4.78 7.29
N PHE A 150 1.13 6.04 7.76
CA PHE A 150 0.96 6.38 9.16
C PHE A 150 -0.45 5.97 9.51
N ASN A 151 -0.69 4.67 9.62
CA ASN A 151 -1.91 4.11 10.13
C ASN A 151 -1.73 4.19 11.64
N PRO A 152 -2.39 5.15 12.28
CA PRO A 152 -2.24 5.38 13.70
C PRO A 152 -2.74 4.20 14.55
N ALA A 153 -3.44 3.25 13.94
CA ALA A 153 -3.78 1.97 14.58
C ALA A 153 -2.54 1.15 14.97
N TYR A 154 -1.42 1.24 14.23
CA TYR A 154 -0.20 0.53 14.59
C TYR A 154 0.38 1.04 15.91
N PHE A 155 0.32 2.35 16.18
CA PHE A 155 0.79 2.92 17.44
C PHE A 155 -0.12 2.59 18.64
N ILE A 156 -1.39 2.22 18.38
CA ILE A 156 -2.35 1.84 19.41
C ILE A 156 -2.25 0.32 19.71
N GLY A 157 -2.00 -0.51 18.69
CA GLY A 157 -1.90 -1.97 18.84
C GLY A 157 -0.55 -2.50 19.35
N PHE A 158 0.55 -1.77 19.15
CA PHE A 158 1.89 -2.26 19.53
C PHE A 158 2.22 -2.17 21.02
N ASN A 159 1.35 -1.55 21.84
CA ASN A 159 1.58 -1.39 23.28
C ASN A 159 0.54 -2.15 24.13
N SER A 160 -0.18 -3.11 23.51
CA SER A 160 -1.06 -4.06 24.19
C SER A 160 -0.45 -5.47 24.28
N SER A 161 0.87 -5.57 24.39
CA SER A 161 1.60 -6.80 24.72
C SER A 161 2.57 -6.53 25.86
#